data_AF-A0AAI9SZ82-F1
#
_entry.id   AF-A0AAI9SZ82-F1
#
_cell.length_a   1.000
_cell.length_b   1.000
_cell.length_c   1.000
_cell.angle_alpha   90.00
_cell.angle_beta   90.00
_cell.angle_gamma   90.00
#
_symmetry.space_group_name_H-M   'P 1'
#
loop_
_entity.id
_entity.type
_entity.pdbx_description
1 polymer ?
#
loop_
_entity_poly.entity_id
_entity_poly.type
_entity_poly.pdbx_seq_one_letter_code
_entity_poly.pdbx_strand_id
1 'polypeptide(L)'
;MDKLKKEVYNEDNPVAKMEAKASVRFIRDEGNKVIYEGVYPVEPFREDARGTYGGDFITQGLNACWESVGRGTFQPHSLHSYFVKPGSVESNLRWEILKISDSRNFSNRLALAYQIHTNQLVFTLQASFTKENDLNKKEEDYLKLLSSGGEIKAIPFHFKRSPNKRFFKYKDQIDDLMYFEHTNNNIAHAVPLEIFQYTKNFNMKDAGNEELALFVKVLDDYSLGKDQTRQSFLGLAFESDALWLATLVKAIGLPLGADDKDFFRVSLDHSLYFHDLNFDSSKWLYLDYRFLSMGNNRILAVVNFYTLEGKAIATAVQEAYGFLPKQMIERSRKLHEKYNSARNEVTESAKL
;
A
#
# COMPACT_ATOMS: atom_id res chain seq x y z
N MET A 1 -0.16 16.94 -17.13
CA MET A 1 0.34 17.30 -15.79
C MET A 1 -0.15 18.66 -15.32
N ASP A 2 -0.08 19.71 -16.13
CA ASP A 2 -0.46 21.08 -15.70
C ASP A 2 -1.87 21.17 -15.14
N LYS A 3 -2.82 20.47 -15.77
CA LYS A 3 -4.20 20.35 -15.28
C LYS A 3 -4.26 19.78 -13.85
N LEU A 4 -3.54 18.68 -13.58
CA LEU A 4 -3.48 18.06 -12.25
C LEU A 4 -2.89 19.05 -11.22
N LYS A 5 -1.77 19.71 -11.56
CA LYS A 5 -1.16 20.72 -10.68
C LYS A 5 -2.11 21.86 -10.35
N LYS A 6 -2.83 22.38 -11.34
CA LYS A 6 -3.77 23.49 -11.18
C LYS A 6 -5.04 23.13 -10.42
N GLU A 7 -5.58 21.93 -10.63
CA GLU A 7 -6.89 21.54 -10.11
C GLU A 7 -6.83 20.73 -8.82
N VAL A 8 -5.72 20.03 -8.56
CA VAL A 8 -5.58 19.12 -7.40
C VAL A 8 -4.58 19.62 -6.36
N TYR A 9 -3.49 20.26 -6.80
CA TYR A 9 -2.42 20.73 -5.91
C TYR A 9 -2.46 22.25 -5.68
N ASN A 10 -3.57 22.92 -6.01
CA ASN A 10 -3.74 24.34 -5.76
C ASN A 10 -4.24 24.58 -4.32
N GLU A 11 -3.37 25.17 -3.50
CA GLU A 11 -3.67 25.48 -2.09
C GLU A 11 -4.80 26.52 -1.92
N ASP A 12 -5.01 27.40 -2.91
CA ASP A 12 -6.09 28.41 -2.87
C ASP A 12 -7.48 27.81 -3.13
N ASN A 13 -7.53 26.60 -3.70
CA ASN A 13 -8.78 25.89 -3.99
C ASN A 13 -8.60 24.40 -3.69
N PRO A 14 -8.54 24.02 -2.39
CA PRO A 14 -8.25 22.66 -1.99
C PRO A 14 -9.39 21.72 -2.38
N VAL A 15 -9.01 20.49 -2.72
CA VAL A 15 -9.93 19.38 -3.03
C VAL A 15 -9.46 18.13 -2.32
N ALA A 16 -10.35 17.15 -2.17
CA ALA A 16 -9.96 15.79 -1.81
C ALA A 16 -9.06 15.19 -2.90
N LYS A 17 -7.75 15.18 -2.66
CA LYS A 17 -6.74 14.79 -3.64
C LYS A 17 -6.90 13.34 -4.11
N MET A 18 -7.21 12.41 -3.21
CA MET A 18 -7.38 11.00 -3.56
C MET A 18 -8.64 10.78 -4.40
N GLU A 19 -9.76 11.44 -4.06
CA GLU A 19 -10.96 11.40 -4.90
C GLU A 19 -10.68 11.98 -6.29
N ALA A 20 -10.00 13.14 -6.36
CA ALA A 20 -9.69 13.80 -7.62
C ALA A 20 -8.73 12.97 -8.49
N LYS A 21 -7.60 12.49 -7.94
CA LYS A 21 -6.60 11.68 -8.67
C LYS A 21 -7.17 10.36 -9.18
N ALA A 22 -8.00 9.70 -8.37
CA ALA A 22 -8.64 8.45 -8.75
C ALA A 22 -9.85 8.65 -9.67
N SER A 23 -10.30 9.88 -9.92
CA SER A 23 -11.50 10.15 -10.69
C SER A 23 -11.36 9.72 -12.16
N VAL A 24 -12.46 9.17 -12.67
CA VAL A 24 -12.58 8.72 -14.06
C VAL A 24 -13.84 9.29 -14.70
N ARG A 25 -13.76 9.59 -15.99
CA ARG A 25 -14.87 10.02 -16.83
C ARG A 25 -15.44 8.82 -17.57
N PHE A 26 -16.75 8.62 -17.49
CA PHE A 26 -17.46 7.63 -18.29
C PHE A 26 -17.36 7.97 -19.78
N ILE A 27 -17.03 6.97 -20.61
CA ILE A 27 -16.98 7.11 -22.07
C ILE A 27 -18.15 6.38 -22.73
N ARG A 28 -18.32 5.09 -22.42
CA ARG A 28 -19.43 4.26 -22.94
C ARG A 28 -19.58 2.94 -22.18
N ASP A 29 -20.77 2.35 -22.23
CA ASP A 29 -21.07 1.00 -21.74
C ASP A 29 -21.39 0.11 -22.96
N GLU A 30 -20.67 -1.00 -23.08
CA GLU A 30 -20.80 -2.02 -24.13
C GLU A 30 -21.53 -3.27 -23.61
N GLY A 31 -22.25 -3.15 -22.48
CA GLY A 31 -22.97 -4.22 -21.80
C GLY A 31 -22.09 -4.92 -20.78
N ASN A 32 -21.24 -5.85 -21.24
CA ASN A 32 -20.32 -6.61 -20.40
C ASN A 32 -18.99 -5.88 -20.11
N LYS A 33 -18.76 -4.74 -20.76
CA LYS A 33 -17.55 -3.93 -20.64
C LYS A 33 -17.91 -2.45 -20.54
N VAL A 34 -17.35 -1.73 -19.58
CA VAL A 34 -17.49 -0.27 -19.45
C VAL A 34 -16.16 0.38 -19.73
N ILE A 35 -16.17 1.45 -20.52
CA ILE A 35 -14.98 2.23 -20.83
C ILE A 35 -15.00 3.53 -20.03
N TYR A 36 -13.94 3.75 -19.28
CA TYR A 36 -13.65 4.99 -18.59
C TYR A 36 -12.34 5.61 -19.08
N GLU A 37 -12.16 6.89 -18.80
CA GLU A 37 -10.91 7.60 -19.00
C GLU A 37 -10.51 8.28 -17.68
N GLY A 38 -9.26 8.13 -17.24
CA GLY A 38 -8.75 8.92 -16.12
C GLY A 38 -8.93 10.41 -16.38
N VAL A 39 -9.33 11.20 -15.36
CA VAL A 39 -9.44 12.66 -15.51
C VAL A 39 -8.06 13.31 -15.55
N TYR A 40 -7.10 12.73 -14.84
CA TYR A 40 -5.72 13.16 -14.76
C TYR A 40 -4.76 12.03 -15.16
N PRO A 41 -3.56 12.36 -15.66
CA PRO A 41 -2.53 11.36 -15.90
C PRO A 41 -1.99 10.82 -14.57
N VAL A 42 -1.48 9.59 -14.60
CA VAL A 42 -0.67 9.04 -13.51
C VAL A 42 0.62 9.85 -13.37
N GLU A 43 1.14 9.99 -12.15
CA GLU A 43 2.32 10.83 -11.87
C GLU A 43 3.53 10.00 -11.44
N PRO A 44 4.75 10.46 -11.69
CA PRO A 44 5.93 9.87 -11.08
C PRO A 44 6.00 10.20 -9.58
N PHE A 45 6.64 9.31 -8.80
CA PHE A 45 6.82 9.53 -7.36
C PHE A 45 7.80 10.68 -7.05
N ARG A 46 8.61 11.09 -8.04
CA ARG A 46 9.51 12.25 -8.06
C ARG A 46 9.82 12.64 -9.50
N GLU A 47 10.19 13.89 -9.75
CA GLU A 47 10.35 14.43 -11.12
C GLU A 47 11.37 13.67 -12.00
N ASP A 48 12.43 13.11 -11.42
CA ASP A 48 13.49 12.39 -12.14
C ASP A 48 13.25 10.88 -12.29
N ALA A 49 12.11 10.36 -11.83
CA ALA A 49 11.81 8.93 -11.91
C ALA A 49 11.50 8.48 -13.36
N ARG A 50 12.03 7.32 -13.75
CA ARG A 50 11.86 6.73 -15.10
C ARG A 50 10.48 6.07 -15.32
N GLY A 51 9.48 6.39 -14.51
CA GLY A 51 8.14 5.79 -14.54
C GLY A 51 7.22 6.42 -13.49
N THR A 52 5.96 6.05 -13.56
CA THR A 52 4.90 6.55 -12.68
C THR A 52 4.82 5.74 -11.38
N TYR A 53 4.25 6.34 -10.35
CA TYR A 53 4.03 5.69 -9.06
C TYR A 53 2.91 4.65 -9.19
N GLY A 54 3.13 3.44 -8.66
CA GLY A 54 2.20 2.32 -8.83
C GLY A 54 0.87 2.55 -8.10
N GLY A 55 0.89 3.24 -6.97
CA GLY A 55 -0.31 3.62 -6.23
C GLY A 55 -1.31 4.44 -7.05
N ASP A 56 -0.89 5.25 -8.01
CA ASP A 56 -1.81 5.96 -8.92
C ASP A 56 -2.59 5.00 -9.82
N PHE A 57 -1.94 3.94 -10.33
CA PHE A 57 -2.62 2.90 -11.10
C PHE A 57 -3.63 2.14 -10.23
N ILE A 58 -3.20 1.73 -9.04
CA ILE A 58 -4.02 0.92 -8.13
C ILE A 58 -5.27 1.71 -7.72
N THR A 59 -5.10 2.96 -7.27
CA THR A 59 -6.22 3.78 -6.77
C THR A 59 -7.20 4.17 -7.89
N GLN A 60 -6.71 4.62 -9.05
CA GLN A 60 -7.58 4.99 -10.17
C GLN A 60 -8.27 3.77 -10.78
N GLY A 61 -7.57 2.63 -10.88
CA GLY A 61 -8.14 1.36 -11.36
C GLY A 61 -9.18 0.78 -10.41
N LEU A 62 -8.93 0.82 -9.10
CA LEU A 62 -9.91 0.44 -8.08
C LEU A 62 -11.16 1.31 -8.20
N ASN A 63 -10.99 2.63 -8.35
CA ASN A 63 -12.11 3.55 -8.48
C ASN A 63 -12.92 3.30 -9.76
N ALA A 64 -12.27 3.07 -10.90
CA ALA A 64 -12.94 2.72 -12.16
C ALA A 64 -13.75 1.42 -12.05
N CYS A 65 -13.18 0.40 -11.41
CA CYS A 65 -13.89 -0.82 -11.05
C CYS A 65 -15.12 -0.50 -10.17
N TRP A 66 -14.95 0.31 -9.13
CA TRP A 66 -16.01 0.64 -8.17
C TRP A 66 -17.15 1.43 -8.81
N GLU A 67 -16.86 2.43 -9.65
CA GLU A 67 -17.85 3.15 -10.46
C GLU A 67 -18.69 2.19 -11.32
N SER A 68 -18.05 1.20 -11.94
CA SER A 68 -18.74 0.17 -12.75
C SER A 68 -19.62 -0.80 -11.95
N VAL A 69 -19.50 -0.84 -10.62
CA VAL A 69 -20.38 -1.63 -9.76
C VAL A 69 -21.75 -0.97 -9.68
N GLY A 70 -21.82 0.37 -9.60
CA GLY A 70 -23.08 1.13 -9.61
C GLY A 70 -24.07 0.77 -8.49
N ARG A 71 -23.63 0.07 -7.43
CA ARG A 71 -24.44 -0.38 -6.30
C ARG A 71 -23.87 0.21 -5.03
N GLY A 72 -24.50 1.26 -4.49
CA GLY A 72 -23.94 2.09 -3.42
C GLY A 72 -23.58 1.39 -2.11
N THR A 73 -24.11 0.18 -1.85
CA THR A 73 -23.76 -0.60 -0.65
C THR A 73 -22.51 -1.46 -0.82
N PHE A 74 -21.97 -1.60 -2.04
CA PHE A 74 -20.83 -2.46 -2.33
C PHE A 74 -19.53 -1.69 -2.12
N GLN A 75 -18.59 -2.33 -1.43
CA GLN A 75 -17.30 -1.79 -1.07
C GLN A 75 -16.20 -2.79 -1.46
N PRO A 76 -14.98 -2.33 -1.76
CA PRO A 76 -13.85 -3.22 -2.00
C PRO A 76 -13.60 -4.13 -0.80
N HIS A 77 -13.32 -5.40 -1.06
CA HIS A 77 -12.70 -6.27 -0.06
C HIS A 77 -11.37 -6.86 -0.53
N SER A 78 -11.11 -6.89 -1.84
CA SER A 78 -9.80 -7.26 -2.36
C SER A 78 -9.54 -6.70 -3.75
N LEU A 79 -8.26 -6.53 -4.06
CA LEU A 79 -7.75 -6.34 -5.41
C LEU A 79 -6.46 -7.11 -5.64
N HIS A 80 -6.19 -7.43 -6.90
CA HIS A 80 -4.97 -8.04 -7.41
C HIS A 80 -4.57 -7.35 -8.69
N SER A 81 -3.30 -7.05 -8.88
CA SER A 81 -2.86 -6.28 -10.05
C SER A 81 -1.47 -6.65 -10.51
N TYR A 82 -1.19 -6.39 -11.80
CA TYR A 82 0.13 -6.56 -12.41
C TYR A 82 0.57 -5.28 -13.12
N PHE A 83 1.82 -4.90 -12.89
CA PHE A 83 2.49 -3.81 -13.59
C PHE A 83 3.09 -4.34 -14.89
N VAL A 84 2.50 -4.00 -16.03
CA VAL A 84 2.88 -4.55 -17.34
C VAL A 84 3.97 -3.69 -17.99
N LYS A 85 3.84 -2.36 -17.91
CA LYS A 85 4.77 -1.38 -18.48
C LYS A 85 4.79 -0.10 -17.63
N PRO A 86 5.88 0.69 -17.68
CA PRO A 86 5.90 2.00 -17.04
C PRO A 86 4.82 2.90 -17.64
N GLY A 87 4.07 3.61 -16.79
CA GLY A 87 3.14 4.64 -17.25
C GLY A 87 3.84 5.90 -17.73
N SER A 88 3.08 6.75 -18.41
CA SER A 88 3.56 8.01 -18.97
C SER A 88 2.63 9.17 -18.59
N VAL A 89 3.24 10.33 -18.35
CA VAL A 89 2.55 11.59 -18.06
C VAL A 89 1.99 12.28 -19.31
N GLU A 90 2.31 11.78 -20.51
CA GLU A 90 1.93 12.38 -21.80
C GLU A 90 0.44 12.25 -22.12
N SER A 91 -0.25 11.27 -21.53
CA SER A 91 -1.70 11.16 -21.67
C SER A 91 -2.35 10.54 -20.44
N ASN A 92 -3.67 10.63 -20.37
CA ASN A 92 -4.45 9.88 -19.39
C ASN A 92 -4.50 8.38 -19.77
N LEU A 93 -5.04 7.59 -18.84
CA LEU A 93 -5.33 6.16 -19.04
C LEU A 93 -6.76 5.98 -19.55
N ARG A 94 -6.94 5.08 -20.52
CA ARG A 94 -8.23 4.46 -20.83
C ARG A 94 -8.36 3.19 -20.00
N TRP A 95 -9.43 3.08 -19.25
CA TRP A 95 -9.76 1.92 -18.44
C TRP A 95 -10.87 1.13 -19.11
N GLU A 96 -10.60 -0.13 -19.44
CA GLU A 96 -11.61 -1.07 -19.91
C GLU A 96 -11.99 -2.00 -18.75
N ILE A 97 -13.23 -1.87 -18.27
CA ILE A 97 -13.73 -2.58 -17.09
C ILE A 97 -14.68 -3.69 -17.54
N LEU A 98 -14.21 -4.93 -17.46
CA LEU A 98 -15.01 -6.12 -17.72
C LEU A 98 -15.84 -6.48 -16.47
N LYS A 99 -17.17 -6.58 -16.64
CA LYS A 99 -18.11 -7.04 -15.61
C LYS A 99 -18.06 -8.57 -15.53
N ILE A 100 -17.23 -9.11 -14.64
CA ILE A 100 -17.04 -10.57 -14.52
C ILE A 100 -18.28 -11.23 -13.90
N SER A 101 -18.81 -10.67 -12.82
CA SER A 101 -20.05 -11.14 -12.21
C SER A 101 -20.68 -10.10 -11.29
N ASP A 102 -22.00 -10.17 -11.17
CA ASP A 102 -22.79 -9.46 -10.17
C ASP A 102 -23.75 -10.45 -9.49
N SER A 103 -23.46 -10.75 -8.23
CA SER A 103 -24.28 -11.62 -7.39
C SER A 103 -24.96 -10.83 -6.28
N ARG A 104 -25.73 -11.52 -5.44
CA ARG A 104 -26.41 -10.92 -4.28
C ARG A 104 -25.43 -10.25 -3.30
N ASN A 105 -24.26 -10.86 -3.09
CA ASN A 105 -23.31 -10.43 -2.05
C ASN A 105 -21.96 -9.96 -2.61
N PHE A 106 -21.59 -10.38 -3.82
CA PHE A 106 -20.31 -10.04 -4.44
C PHE A 106 -20.46 -9.49 -5.86
N SER A 107 -19.57 -8.56 -6.22
CA SER A 107 -19.41 -8.04 -7.58
C SER A 107 -17.93 -8.10 -7.95
N ASN A 108 -17.61 -8.70 -9.11
CA ASN A 108 -16.23 -8.87 -9.57
C ASN A 108 -15.99 -8.08 -10.85
N ARG A 109 -14.84 -7.40 -10.94
CA ARG A 109 -14.44 -6.57 -12.07
C ARG A 109 -13.00 -6.87 -12.47
N LEU A 110 -12.72 -6.87 -13.77
CA LEU A 110 -11.36 -6.90 -14.32
C LEU A 110 -11.14 -5.61 -15.11
N ALA A 111 -10.16 -4.82 -14.71
CA ALA A 111 -9.72 -3.59 -15.32
C ALA A 111 -8.46 -3.82 -16.17
N LEU A 112 -8.48 -3.27 -17.37
CA LEU A 112 -7.33 -3.18 -18.27
C LEU A 112 -7.03 -1.70 -18.51
N ALA A 113 -5.82 -1.25 -18.14
CA ALA A 113 -5.40 0.14 -18.29
C ALA A 113 -4.52 0.30 -19.52
N TYR A 114 -4.97 1.14 -20.46
CA TYR A 114 -4.24 1.47 -21.67
C TYR A 114 -3.79 2.92 -21.66
N GLN A 115 -2.55 3.17 -22.02
CA GLN A 115 -2.05 4.51 -22.25
C GLN A 115 -2.65 5.05 -23.58
N ILE A 116 -3.40 6.16 -23.54
CA ILE A 116 -4.19 6.62 -24.70
C ILE A 116 -3.32 6.92 -25.94
N HIS A 117 -2.22 7.66 -25.78
CA HIS A 117 -1.40 8.10 -26.92
C HIS A 117 -0.67 6.94 -27.64
N THR A 118 -0.37 5.83 -26.95
CA THR A 118 0.28 4.66 -27.57
C THR A 118 -0.64 3.45 -27.74
N ASN A 119 -1.83 3.48 -27.15
CA ASN A 119 -2.74 2.34 -27.02
C ASN A 119 -2.08 1.07 -26.43
N GLN A 120 -1.07 1.23 -25.57
CA GLN A 120 -0.39 0.10 -24.93
C GLN A 120 -1.03 -0.23 -23.58
N LEU A 121 -1.25 -1.52 -23.33
CA LEU A 121 -1.63 -2.01 -22.00
C LEU A 121 -0.45 -1.81 -21.04
N VAL A 122 -0.69 -1.10 -19.95
CA VAL A 122 0.34 -0.76 -18.95
C VAL A 122 0.07 -1.39 -17.58
N PHE A 123 -1.18 -1.71 -17.28
CA PHE A 123 -1.57 -2.24 -15.97
C PHE A 123 -2.84 -3.09 -16.08
N THR A 124 -2.93 -4.14 -15.26
CA THR A 124 -4.15 -4.94 -15.10
C THR A 124 -4.53 -5.01 -13.64
N LEU A 125 -5.82 -5.00 -13.32
CA LEU A 125 -6.33 -5.08 -11.96
C LEU A 125 -7.63 -5.85 -11.91
N GLN A 126 -7.74 -6.84 -11.03
CA GLN A 126 -8.99 -7.50 -10.71
C GLN A 126 -9.42 -7.12 -9.30
N ALA A 127 -10.64 -6.61 -9.15
CA ALA A 127 -11.20 -6.19 -7.88
C ALA A 127 -12.49 -6.95 -7.57
N SER A 128 -12.67 -7.27 -6.29
CA SER A 128 -13.90 -7.86 -5.77
C SER A 128 -14.51 -6.96 -4.70
N PHE A 129 -15.82 -6.81 -4.79
CA PHE A 129 -16.63 -5.93 -3.96
C PHE A 129 -17.67 -6.74 -3.22
N THR A 130 -17.96 -6.35 -1.98
CA THR A 130 -18.97 -6.99 -1.13
C THR A 130 -19.84 -5.93 -0.48
N LYS A 131 -21.08 -6.28 -0.13
CA LYS A 131 -21.92 -5.45 0.75
C LYS A 131 -21.70 -5.74 2.25
N GLU A 132 -20.96 -6.80 2.57
CA GLU A 132 -20.72 -7.27 3.94
C GLU A 132 -19.21 -7.15 4.25
N ASN A 133 -18.75 -5.95 4.61
CA ASN A 133 -17.38 -5.72 5.07
C ASN A 133 -17.31 -4.91 6.38
N ASP A 134 -18.39 -4.97 7.18
CA ASP A 134 -18.54 -4.22 8.43
C ASP A 134 -18.60 -5.18 9.62
N LEU A 135 -17.51 -5.29 10.38
CA LEU A 135 -17.48 -6.19 11.54
C LEU A 135 -18.41 -5.70 12.66
N ASN A 136 -18.47 -4.38 12.89
CA ASN A 136 -19.30 -3.79 13.95
C ASN A 136 -20.77 -4.02 13.65
N LYS A 137 -21.22 -3.72 12.42
CA LYS A 137 -22.60 -3.96 12.01
C LYS A 137 -22.96 -5.44 12.06
N LYS A 138 -22.02 -6.33 11.71
CA LYS A 138 -22.27 -7.79 11.77
C LYS A 138 -22.49 -8.27 13.20
N GLU A 139 -21.76 -7.71 14.14
CA GLU A 139 -21.97 -7.96 15.58
C GLU A 139 -23.31 -7.38 16.06
N GLU A 140 -23.63 -6.13 15.69
CA GLU A 140 -24.91 -5.50 16.04
C GLU A 140 -26.12 -6.28 15.50
N ASP A 141 -26.07 -6.70 14.24
CA ASP A 141 -27.14 -7.46 13.59
C ASP A 141 -27.32 -8.83 14.28
N TYR A 142 -26.22 -9.46 14.70
CA TYR A 142 -26.25 -10.69 15.50
C TYR A 142 -26.90 -10.47 16.87
N LEU A 143 -26.49 -9.43 17.62
CA LEU A 143 -27.07 -9.13 18.93
C LEU A 143 -28.56 -8.79 18.85
N LYS A 144 -28.98 -8.05 17.81
CA LYS A 144 -30.40 -7.78 17.53
C LYS A 144 -31.18 -9.07 17.30
N LEU A 145 -30.66 -9.98 16.48
CA LEU A 145 -31.28 -11.26 16.17
C LEU A 145 -31.37 -12.17 17.41
N LEU A 146 -30.31 -12.19 18.22
CA LEU A 146 -30.27 -12.91 19.49
C LEU A 146 -31.34 -12.38 20.46
N SER A 147 -31.45 -11.06 20.59
CA SER A 147 -32.43 -10.42 21.49
C SER A 147 -33.89 -10.60 21.06
N SER A 148 -34.15 -10.72 19.75
CA SER A 148 -35.50 -10.92 19.22
C SER A 148 -35.94 -12.38 19.19
N GLY A 149 -35.06 -13.32 19.56
CA GLY A 149 -35.31 -14.76 19.42
C GLY A 149 -35.38 -15.23 17.96
N GLY A 150 -34.78 -14.46 17.03
CA GLY A 150 -34.74 -14.81 15.62
C GLY A 150 -33.82 -15.99 15.33
N GLU A 151 -33.97 -16.58 14.14
CA GLU A 151 -33.17 -17.73 13.71
C GLU A 151 -31.70 -17.33 13.45
N ILE A 152 -30.80 -17.73 14.36
CA ILE A 152 -29.36 -17.49 14.22
C ILE A 152 -28.74 -18.53 13.29
N LYS A 153 -28.44 -18.12 12.05
CA LYS A 153 -27.79 -18.99 11.05
C LYS A 153 -26.26 -19.05 11.19
N ALA A 154 -25.65 -18.00 11.69
CA ALA A 154 -24.21 -17.90 11.86
C ALA A 154 -23.89 -16.94 13.02
N ILE A 155 -22.85 -17.28 13.78
CA ILE A 155 -22.27 -16.41 14.80
C ILE A 155 -21.15 -15.60 14.12
N PRO A 156 -21.07 -14.27 14.32
CA PRO A 156 -19.92 -13.49 13.88
C PRO A 156 -18.65 -14.00 14.56
N PHE A 157 -17.77 -14.64 13.78
CA PHE A 157 -16.48 -15.11 14.25
C PHE A 157 -15.39 -14.46 13.40
N HIS A 158 -14.48 -13.75 14.06
CA HIS A 158 -13.33 -13.14 13.40
C HIS A 158 -12.12 -13.16 14.33
N PHE A 159 -10.94 -13.29 13.75
CA PHE A 159 -9.68 -13.10 14.43
C PHE A 159 -8.75 -12.30 13.51
N LYS A 160 -7.89 -11.48 14.10
CA LYS A 160 -6.83 -10.74 13.40
C LYS A 160 -5.55 -10.84 14.21
N ARG A 161 -4.42 -10.85 13.52
CA ARG A 161 -3.10 -10.85 14.17
C ARG A 161 -2.86 -9.49 14.83
N SER A 162 -2.42 -9.45 16.07
CA SER A 162 -2.00 -8.20 16.74
C SER A 162 -0.75 -7.59 16.08
N PRO A 163 -0.59 -6.26 16.12
CA PRO A 163 0.61 -5.60 15.61
C PRO A 163 1.86 -6.04 16.37
N ASN A 164 3.01 -5.95 15.70
CA ASN A 164 4.29 -6.27 16.31
C ASN A 164 4.64 -5.27 17.44
N LYS A 165 4.78 -5.78 18.67
CA LYS A 165 5.06 -4.99 19.87
C LYS A 165 6.38 -4.22 19.82
N ARG A 166 7.39 -4.70 19.09
CA ARG A 166 8.73 -4.07 19.03
C ARG A 166 8.65 -2.63 18.55
N PHE A 167 7.85 -2.38 17.52
CA PHE A 167 7.70 -1.06 16.90
C PHE A 167 6.36 -0.41 17.22
N PHE A 168 5.31 -1.19 17.48
CA PHE A 168 4.00 -0.63 17.80
C PHE A 168 4.01 0.24 19.08
N LYS A 169 4.97 0.01 19.99
CA LYS A 169 5.22 0.88 21.15
C LYS A 169 5.50 2.36 20.79
N TYR A 170 5.92 2.63 19.55
CA TYR A 170 6.19 4.00 19.09
C TYR A 170 4.92 4.79 18.76
N LYS A 171 3.73 4.16 18.77
CA LYS A 171 2.45 4.83 18.47
C LYS A 171 2.14 6.02 19.38
N ASP A 172 2.61 5.99 20.62
CA ASP A 172 2.36 7.01 21.65
C ASP A 172 3.40 8.15 21.63
N GLN A 173 4.38 8.06 20.72
CA GLN A 173 5.48 9.01 20.55
C GLN A 173 5.73 9.26 19.05
N ILE A 174 4.68 9.17 18.22
CA ILE A 174 4.79 9.33 16.75
C ILE A 174 5.38 10.69 16.39
N ASP A 175 5.00 11.74 17.11
CA ASP A 175 5.46 13.11 16.85
C ASP A 175 6.96 13.31 17.13
N ASP A 176 7.59 12.42 17.91
CA ASP A 176 9.03 12.43 18.19
C ASP A 176 9.85 11.62 17.17
N LEU A 177 9.18 10.92 16.24
CA LEU A 177 9.85 10.11 15.22
C LEU A 177 10.34 10.97 14.04
N MET A 178 11.20 10.39 13.20
CA MET A 178 11.62 11.07 11.99
C MET A 178 10.44 11.16 11.02
N TYR A 179 10.03 12.39 10.72
CA TYR A 179 8.96 12.71 9.77
C TYR A 179 9.53 13.01 8.38
N PHE A 180 8.91 12.46 7.34
CA PHE A 180 9.15 12.92 5.97
C PHE A 180 7.94 12.69 5.07
N GLU A 181 7.85 13.49 4.02
CA GLU A 181 6.83 13.43 3.00
C GLU A 181 7.43 13.01 1.66
N HIS A 182 6.66 12.30 0.85
CA HIS A 182 7.08 11.92 -0.50
C HIS A 182 5.87 11.69 -1.42
N THR A 183 6.14 11.23 -2.64
CA THR A 183 5.12 11.00 -3.68
C THR A 183 4.27 12.26 -3.88
N ASN A 184 4.96 13.37 -4.17
CA ASN A 184 4.36 14.68 -4.40
C ASN A 184 3.50 15.19 -3.21
N ASN A 185 4.01 15.02 -1.98
CA ASN A 185 3.35 15.42 -0.73
C ASN A 185 1.95 14.82 -0.56
N ASN A 186 1.76 13.59 -1.02
CA ASN A 186 0.53 12.82 -0.79
C ASN A 186 0.66 11.81 0.33
N ILE A 187 1.88 11.47 0.74
CA ILE A 187 2.15 10.46 1.76
C ILE A 187 3.16 11.02 2.74
N ALA A 188 2.88 10.84 4.03
CA ALA A 188 3.82 11.10 5.11
C ALA A 188 4.14 9.82 5.85
N HIS A 189 5.39 9.71 6.29
CA HIS A 189 5.84 8.65 7.18
C HIS A 189 6.41 9.22 8.47
N ALA A 190 6.18 8.49 9.56
CA ALA A 190 6.89 8.66 10.81
C ALA A 190 7.69 7.37 11.08
N VAL A 191 9.01 7.50 11.20
CA VAL A 191 9.93 6.36 11.16
C VAL A 191 10.82 6.33 12.41
N PRO A 192 10.83 5.20 13.16
CA PRO A 192 11.73 5.01 14.29
C PRO A 192 13.20 5.24 13.94
N LEU A 193 13.93 5.97 14.80
CA LEU A 193 15.35 6.29 14.60
C LEU A 193 16.23 5.04 14.38
N GLU A 194 15.84 3.89 14.96
CA GLU A 194 16.57 2.62 14.80
C GLU A 194 16.63 2.13 13.34
N ILE A 195 15.73 2.58 12.47
CA ILE A 195 15.72 2.26 11.02
C ILE A 195 16.85 2.98 10.28
N PHE A 196 17.29 4.14 10.77
CA PHE A 196 18.40 4.92 10.22
C PHE A 196 19.76 4.54 10.83
N GLN A 197 19.77 3.58 11.76
CA GLN A 197 20.98 3.08 12.39
C GLN A 197 21.41 1.74 11.80
N TYR A 198 22.71 1.46 11.83
CA TYR A 198 23.25 0.16 11.48
C TYR A 198 22.74 -0.93 12.43
N THR A 199 22.37 -2.09 11.89
CA THR A 199 22.00 -3.24 12.71
C THR A 199 23.26 -3.93 13.24
N LYS A 200 23.36 -4.06 14.56
CA LYS A 200 24.43 -4.81 15.23
C LYS A 200 24.06 -6.29 15.29
N ASN A 201 25.03 -7.20 15.22
CA ASN A 201 24.84 -8.65 15.36
C ASN A 201 23.84 -9.28 14.35
N PHE A 202 23.75 -8.72 13.14
CA PHE A 202 22.82 -9.19 12.10
C PHE A 202 23.30 -10.45 11.38
N ASN A 203 22.47 -11.50 11.26
CA ASN A 203 22.79 -12.68 10.46
C ASN A 203 22.12 -12.59 9.08
N MET A 204 22.92 -12.53 8.02
CA MET A 204 22.41 -12.49 6.64
C MET A 204 21.52 -13.69 6.29
N LYS A 205 21.73 -14.87 6.91
CA LYS A 205 20.88 -16.05 6.69
C LYS A 205 19.47 -15.88 7.25
N ASP A 206 19.29 -14.96 8.20
CA ASP A 206 18.02 -14.70 8.89
C ASP A 206 17.40 -13.36 8.45
N ALA A 207 17.87 -12.77 7.34
CA ALA A 207 17.37 -11.48 6.83
C ALA A 207 15.84 -11.42 6.69
N GLY A 208 15.21 -12.53 6.29
CA GLY A 208 13.74 -12.62 6.16
C GLY A 208 12.99 -12.66 7.50
N ASN A 209 13.68 -12.91 8.61
CA ASN A 209 13.11 -12.88 9.96
C ASN A 209 13.18 -11.48 10.59
N GLU A 210 13.90 -10.54 9.98
CA GLU A 210 13.94 -9.17 10.48
C GLU A 210 12.56 -8.53 10.37
N GLU A 211 12.05 -8.13 11.52
CA GLU A 211 10.81 -7.38 11.58
C GLU A 211 11.10 -5.89 11.36
N LEU A 212 10.22 -5.26 10.61
CA LEU A 212 10.30 -3.84 10.32
C LEU A 212 8.90 -3.26 10.37
N ALA A 213 8.77 -2.10 10.98
CA ALA A 213 7.54 -1.36 10.91
C ALA A 213 7.75 0.14 11.01
N LEU A 214 6.78 0.87 10.47
CA LEU A 214 6.77 2.31 10.39
C LEU A 214 5.33 2.81 10.38
N PHE A 215 5.14 4.11 10.46
CA PHE A 215 3.82 4.72 10.39
C PHE A 215 3.66 5.46 9.07
N VAL A 216 2.44 5.48 8.56
CA VAL A 216 2.08 6.19 7.32
C VAL A 216 0.76 6.92 7.50
N LYS A 217 0.55 7.97 6.74
CA LYS A 217 -0.77 8.54 6.48
C LYS A 217 -0.80 9.14 5.08
N VAL A 218 -1.99 9.17 4.51
CA VAL A 218 -2.28 9.98 3.33
C VAL A 218 -2.43 11.43 3.77
N LEU A 219 -1.73 12.33 3.09
CA LEU A 219 -1.83 13.77 3.31
C LEU A 219 -2.98 14.31 2.47
N ASP A 220 -4.21 14.20 2.97
CA ASP A 220 -5.40 14.67 2.27
C ASP A 220 -6.50 15.06 3.27
N ASP A 221 -7.40 15.95 2.87
CA ASP A 221 -8.57 16.31 3.66
C ASP A 221 -9.81 15.65 3.06
N TYR A 222 -10.17 14.49 3.62
CA TYR A 222 -11.31 13.72 3.12
C TYR A 222 -12.67 14.39 3.35
N SER A 223 -12.74 15.46 4.15
CA SER A 223 -14.00 16.22 4.31
C SER A 223 -14.37 17.02 3.06
N LEU A 224 -13.41 17.24 2.15
CA LEU A 224 -13.63 17.95 0.88
C LEU A 224 -14.22 17.04 -0.22
N GLY A 225 -14.18 15.72 -0.04
CA GLY A 225 -14.73 14.76 -0.99
C GLY A 225 -16.18 14.39 -0.68
N LYS A 226 -16.79 13.59 -1.56
CA LYS A 226 -18.22 13.25 -1.48
C LYS A 226 -18.52 12.13 -0.49
N ASP A 227 -17.56 11.22 -0.32
CA ASP A 227 -17.70 10.02 0.51
C ASP A 227 -16.37 9.77 1.23
N GLN A 228 -16.33 10.07 2.53
CA GLN A 228 -15.13 9.89 3.35
C GLN A 228 -14.70 8.42 3.42
N THR A 229 -15.64 7.48 3.53
CA THR A 229 -15.33 6.06 3.57
C THR A 229 -14.65 5.63 2.27
N ARG A 230 -15.24 6.01 1.13
CA ARG A 230 -14.64 5.71 -0.18
C ARG A 230 -13.24 6.31 -0.31
N GLN A 231 -13.04 7.53 0.15
CA GLN A 231 -11.72 8.15 0.17
C GLN A 231 -10.73 7.39 1.04
N SER A 232 -11.14 6.87 2.20
CA SER A 232 -10.28 5.99 3.01
C SER A 232 -9.77 4.79 2.22
N PHE A 233 -10.65 4.10 1.47
CA PHE A 233 -10.27 2.97 0.62
C PHE A 233 -9.35 3.40 -0.53
N LEU A 234 -9.65 4.51 -1.21
CA LEU A 234 -8.83 5.00 -2.32
C LEU A 234 -7.44 5.45 -1.86
N GLY A 235 -7.37 6.13 -0.71
CA GLY A 235 -6.11 6.55 -0.10
C GLY A 235 -5.29 5.36 0.39
N LEU A 236 -5.93 4.36 1.01
CA LEU A 236 -5.23 3.13 1.42
C LEU A 236 -4.71 2.35 0.21
N ALA A 237 -5.49 2.29 -0.88
CA ALA A 237 -5.04 1.68 -2.13
C ALA A 237 -3.89 2.46 -2.82
N PHE A 238 -3.84 3.78 -2.62
CA PHE A 238 -2.77 4.63 -3.13
C PHE A 238 -1.48 4.49 -2.31
N GLU A 239 -1.59 4.52 -0.98
CA GLU A 239 -0.45 4.41 -0.07
C GLU A 239 0.05 2.97 0.07
N SER A 240 -0.77 1.96 -0.26
CA SER A 240 -0.35 0.56 -0.16
C SER A 240 0.81 0.17 -1.07
N ASP A 241 1.19 0.97 -2.08
CA ASP A 241 2.40 0.75 -2.90
C ASP A 241 3.61 1.59 -2.39
N ALA A 242 3.47 2.30 -1.27
CA ALA A 242 4.50 3.16 -0.71
C ALA A 242 5.53 2.41 0.15
N LEU A 243 6.81 2.76 -0.04
CA LEU A 243 7.95 2.42 0.82
C LEU A 243 8.24 0.93 1.10
N TRP A 244 7.80 0.03 0.22
CA TRP A 244 8.09 -1.39 0.39
C TRP A 244 9.55 -1.75 0.23
N LEU A 245 10.11 -1.35 -0.89
CA LEU A 245 11.36 -1.96 -1.34
C LEU A 245 12.57 -1.21 -0.80
N ALA A 246 12.44 0.09 -0.53
CA ALA A 246 13.51 0.87 0.11
C ALA A 246 13.92 0.28 1.44
N THR A 247 12.98 -0.29 2.19
CA THR A 247 13.24 -0.77 3.54
C THR A 247 13.88 -2.15 3.60
N LEU A 248 14.00 -2.86 2.47
CA LEU A 248 14.79 -4.08 2.38
C LEU A 248 16.26 -3.84 2.75
N VAL A 249 16.78 -2.64 2.50
CA VAL A 249 18.16 -2.27 2.90
C VAL A 249 18.36 -2.43 4.42
N LYS A 250 17.31 -2.16 5.20
CA LYS A 250 17.29 -2.35 6.65
C LYS A 250 17.24 -3.82 7.05
N ALA A 251 16.47 -4.63 6.33
CA ALA A 251 16.41 -6.08 6.54
C ALA A 251 17.75 -6.79 6.28
N ILE A 252 18.65 -6.19 5.49
CA ILE A 252 20.03 -6.70 5.29
C ILE A 252 21.08 -6.00 6.16
N GLY A 253 20.64 -5.24 7.18
CA GLY A 253 21.48 -4.64 8.21
C GLY A 253 22.07 -3.26 7.91
N LEU A 254 21.76 -2.67 6.74
CA LEU A 254 22.18 -1.31 6.38
C LEU A 254 21.13 -0.28 6.81
N PRO A 255 21.51 0.96 7.15
CA PRO A 255 20.54 1.99 7.49
C PRO A 255 19.73 2.40 6.26
N LEU A 256 18.46 2.77 6.46
CA LEU A 256 17.73 3.51 5.43
C LEU A 256 18.42 4.86 5.23
N GLY A 257 18.74 5.22 3.99
CA GLY A 257 19.57 6.38 3.67
C GLY A 257 20.27 6.19 2.34
N ALA A 258 21.38 6.88 2.08
CA ALA A 258 22.02 6.99 0.77
C ALA A 258 22.18 5.68 -0.04
N ASP A 259 22.36 4.53 0.62
CA ASP A 259 22.47 3.21 -0.03
C ASP A 259 21.18 2.77 -0.75
N ASP A 260 20.02 3.33 -0.41
CA ASP A 260 18.74 2.99 -1.03
C ASP A 260 18.64 3.44 -2.49
N LYS A 261 19.42 4.46 -2.88
CA LYS A 261 19.47 5.01 -4.24
C LYS A 261 20.13 4.06 -5.23
N ASP A 262 21.07 3.24 -4.76
CA ASP A 262 21.79 2.27 -5.59
C ASP A 262 20.99 0.97 -5.77
N PHE A 263 19.96 0.76 -4.96
CA PHE A 263 19.13 -0.44 -5.01
C PHE A 263 18.03 -0.31 -6.06
N PHE A 264 18.30 -0.85 -7.25
CA PHE A 264 17.31 -0.94 -8.33
C PHE A 264 16.17 -1.91 -7.97
N ARG A 265 14.93 -1.44 -8.16
CA ARG A 265 13.72 -2.22 -7.92
C ARG A 265 12.52 -1.68 -8.71
N VAL A 266 11.62 -2.58 -9.09
CA VAL A 266 10.34 -2.27 -9.75
C VAL A 266 9.28 -3.27 -9.32
N SER A 267 8.07 -2.80 -9.04
CA SER A 267 6.92 -3.64 -8.68
C SER A 267 6.54 -4.55 -9.87
N LEU A 268 6.26 -5.83 -9.60
CA LEU A 268 5.74 -6.76 -10.61
C LEU A 268 4.23 -6.92 -10.46
N ASP A 269 3.77 -7.12 -9.23
CA ASP A 269 2.36 -7.26 -8.88
C ASP A 269 2.05 -6.51 -7.59
N HIS A 270 0.76 -6.40 -7.26
CA HIS A 270 0.29 -5.89 -5.97
C HIS A 270 -1.09 -6.47 -5.67
N SER A 271 -1.23 -7.07 -4.48
CA SER A 271 -2.50 -7.57 -3.96
C SER A 271 -2.82 -6.87 -2.65
N LEU A 272 -4.06 -6.44 -2.47
CA LEU A 272 -4.53 -5.76 -1.27
C LEU A 272 -5.88 -6.33 -0.84
N TYR A 273 -5.99 -6.63 0.45
CA TYR A 273 -7.19 -7.19 1.08
C TYR A 273 -7.67 -6.23 2.16
N PHE A 274 -8.87 -5.70 2.02
CA PHE A 274 -9.50 -4.81 3.00
C PHE A 274 -10.32 -5.65 3.97
N HIS A 275 -9.95 -5.58 5.26
CA HIS A 275 -10.51 -6.42 6.32
C HIS A 275 -11.75 -5.84 6.97
N ASP A 276 -11.93 -4.53 6.87
CA ASP A 276 -13.00 -3.75 7.50
C ASP A 276 -13.19 -2.45 6.70
N LEU A 277 -14.34 -1.79 6.86
CA LEU A 277 -14.65 -0.50 6.24
C LEU A 277 -14.42 0.70 7.19
N ASN A 278 -14.33 0.44 8.48
CA ASN A 278 -14.24 1.49 9.49
C ASN A 278 -12.76 1.85 9.76
N PHE A 279 -12.16 2.61 8.85
CA PHE A 279 -10.83 3.19 8.98
C PHE A 279 -10.71 4.51 8.21
N ASP A 280 -9.70 5.31 8.56
CA ASP A 280 -9.39 6.58 7.90
C ASP A 280 -7.90 6.59 7.54
N SER A 281 -7.59 6.47 6.25
CA SER A 281 -6.19 6.44 5.76
C SER A 281 -5.52 7.82 5.77
N SER A 282 -6.25 8.90 6.07
CA SER A 282 -5.65 10.22 6.35
C SER A 282 -5.10 10.32 7.78
N LYS A 283 -5.46 9.38 8.67
CA LYS A 283 -4.88 9.25 10.01
C LYS A 283 -3.65 8.36 9.98
N TRP A 284 -2.83 8.47 11.02
CA TRP A 284 -1.67 7.60 11.18
C TRP A 284 -2.10 6.13 11.27
N LEU A 285 -1.56 5.33 10.38
CA LEU A 285 -1.64 3.88 10.35
C LEU A 285 -0.26 3.30 10.64
N TYR A 286 -0.23 2.12 11.27
CA TYR A 286 0.96 1.35 11.55
C TYR A 286 1.11 0.23 10.52
N LEU A 287 2.28 0.15 9.87
CA LEU A 287 2.60 -0.82 8.83
C LEU A 287 3.61 -1.83 9.36
N ASP A 288 3.20 -3.11 9.44
CA ASP A 288 4.07 -4.23 9.82
C ASP A 288 4.58 -4.96 8.58
N TYR A 289 5.84 -4.72 8.20
CA TYR A 289 6.50 -5.29 7.04
C TYR A 289 7.15 -6.65 7.36
N ARG A 290 7.03 -7.58 6.41
CA ARG A 290 7.71 -8.88 6.43
C ARG A 290 8.24 -9.20 5.05
N PHE A 291 9.56 -9.36 4.93
CA PHE A 291 10.18 -9.89 3.73
C PHE A 291 10.20 -11.42 3.81
N LEU A 292 9.42 -12.09 2.97
CA LEU A 292 9.28 -13.54 3.03
C LEU A 292 10.35 -14.27 2.23
N SER A 293 10.82 -13.67 1.15
CA SER A 293 11.84 -14.26 0.29
C SER A 293 12.53 -13.19 -0.54
N MET A 294 13.83 -13.37 -0.75
CA MET A 294 14.56 -12.73 -1.84
C MET A 294 15.40 -13.78 -2.56
N GLY A 295 15.20 -13.91 -3.87
CA GLY A 295 15.93 -14.86 -4.70
C GLY A 295 15.59 -14.68 -6.18
N ASN A 296 16.49 -15.05 -7.08
CA ASN A 296 16.31 -14.87 -8.52
C ASN A 296 15.95 -13.43 -8.92
N ASN A 297 16.53 -12.44 -8.22
CA ASN A 297 16.25 -11.01 -8.35
C ASN A 297 14.77 -10.65 -8.14
N ARG A 298 14.06 -11.42 -7.31
CA ARG A 298 12.71 -11.09 -6.87
C ARG A 298 12.63 -11.03 -5.37
N ILE A 299 11.78 -10.13 -4.88
CA ILE A 299 11.57 -9.86 -3.46
C ILE A 299 10.08 -9.97 -3.19
N LEU A 300 9.71 -10.88 -2.30
CA LEU A 300 8.34 -11.06 -1.85
C LEU A 300 8.17 -10.44 -0.46
N ALA A 301 7.20 -9.55 -0.33
CA ALA A 301 6.89 -8.85 0.90
C ALA A 301 5.39 -8.94 1.23
N VAL A 302 5.10 -8.90 2.54
CA VAL A 302 3.75 -8.79 3.10
C VAL A 302 3.72 -7.62 4.07
N VAL A 303 2.69 -6.79 3.99
CA VAL A 303 2.44 -5.70 4.94
C VAL A 303 1.06 -5.84 5.54
N ASN A 304 0.98 -5.70 6.86
CA ASN A 304 -0.30 -5.55 7.55
C ASN A 304 -0.48 -4.11 8.02
N PHE A 305 -1.66 -3.57 7.79
CA PHE A 305 -2.04 -2.21 8.15
C PHE A 305 -2.90 -2.23 9.41
N TYR A 306 -2.56 -1.36 10.35
CA TYR A 306 -3.24 -1.25 11.63
C TYR A 306 -3.61 0.19 11.95
N THR A 307 -4.74 0.41 12.60
CA THR A 307 -4.99 1.68 13.30
C THR A 307 -4.09 1.80 14.53
N LEU A 308 -3.99 2.99 15.14
CA LEU A 308 -3.21 3.17 16.37
C LEU A 308 -3.84 2.46 17.59
N GLU A 309 -5.12 2.11 17.53
CA GLU A 309 -5.78 1.25 18.52
C GLU A 309 -5.42 -0.23 18.33
N GLY A 310 -4.68 -0.58 17.28
CA GLY A 310 -4.21 -1.94 17.00
C GLY A 310 -5.18 -2.79 16.19
N LYS A 311 -6.21 -2.18 15.58
CA LYS A 311 -7.15 -2.87 14.69
C LYS A 311 -6.51 -3.13 13.33
N ALA A 312 -6.44 -4.39 12.90
CA ALA A 312 -5.95 -4.75 11.56
C ALA A 312 -7.00 -4.40 10.49
N ILE A 313 -6.67 -3.51 9.57
CA ILE A 313 -7.62 -2.97 8.57
C ILE A 313 -7.36 -3.46 7.15
N ALA A 314 -6.12 -3.81 6.83
CA ALA A 314 -5.79 -4.40 5.54
C ALA A 314 -4.51 -5.25 5.59
N THR A 315 -4.32 -6.06 4.56
CA THR A 315 -3.06 -6.76 4.27
C THR A 315 -2.74 -6.58 2.80
N ALA A 316 -1.49 -6.25 2.50
CA ALA A 316 -0.98 -6.24 1.14
C ALA A 316 0.12 -7.28 0.94
N VAL A 317 0.25 -7.76 -0.29
CA VAL A 317 1.28 -8.71 -0.73
C VAL A 317 1.80 -8.22 -2.08
N GLN A 318 3.12 -8.21 -2.22
CA GLN A 318 3.77 -7.71 -3.42
C GLN A 318 5.08 -8.45 -3.68
N GLU A 319 5.26 -8.87 -4.93
CA GLU A 319 6.54 -9.26 -5.51
C GLU A 319 7.09 -8.11 -6.34
N ALA A 320 8.39 -7.86 -6.19
CA ALA A 320 9.11 -6.89 -6.99
C ALA A 320 10.34 -7.53 -7.63
N TYR A 321 10.71 -7.04 -8.82
CA TYR A 321 11.99 -7.35 -9.42
C TYR A 321 13.03 -6.35 -8.92
N GLY A 322 14.15 -6.84 -8.40
CA GLY A 322 15.21 -6.00 -7.88
C GLY A 322 16.48 -6.80 -7.59
N PHE A 323 17.62 -6.14 -7.69
CA PHE A 323 18.91 -6.76 -7.41
C PHE A 323 19.74 -5.83 -6.51
N LEU A 324 20.37 -6.43 -5.49
CA LEU A 324 21.25 -5.71 -4.58
C LEU A 324 22.63 -5.56 -5.24
N PRO A 325 23.17 -4.34 -5.38
CA PRO A 325 24.50 -4.14 -5.95
C PRO A 325 25.58 -4.86 -5.13
N LYS A 326 26.63 -5.36 -5.82
CA LYS A 326 27.76 -6.04 -5.17
C LYS A 326 28.35 -5.24 -4.01
N GLN A 327 28.55 -3.94 -4.20
CA GLN A 327 29.14 -3.06 -3.20
C GLN A 327 28.29 -2.95 -1.93
N MET A 328 26.96 -2.94 -2.08
CA MET A 328 26.01 -2.91 -0.97
C MET A 328 26.09 -4.19 -0.13
N ILE A 329 26.15 -5.36 -0.79
CA ILE A 329 26.34 -6.65 -0.12
C ILE A 329 27.69 -6.73 0.59
N GLU A 330 28.77 -6.30 -0.06
CA GLU A 330 30.11 -6.27 0.54
C GLU A 330 30.17 -5.36 1.76
N ARG A 331 29.53 -4.19 1.72
CA ARG A 331 29.42 -3.27 2.86
C ARG A 331 28.69 -3.91 4.03
N SER A 332 27.55 -4.55 3.77
CA SER A 332 26.80 -5.27 4.80
C SER A 332 27.64 -6.40 5.43
N ARG A 333 28.34 -7.20 4.62
CA ARG A 333 29.25 -8.25 5.11
C ARG A 333 30.38 -7.70 6.00
N LYS A 334 31.09 -6.67 5.53
CA LYS A 334 32.19 -6.04 6.30
C LYS A 334 31.72 -5.50 7.65
N LEU A 335 30.55 -4.86 7.69
CA LEU A 335 29.95 -4.37 8.93
C LEU A 335 29.71 -5.51 9.92
N HIS A 336 29.22 -6.64 9.44
CA HIS A 336 28.94 -7.81 10.26
C HIS A 336 30.21 -8.50 10.77
N GLU A 337 31.20 -8.71 9.89
CA GLU A 337 32.49 -9.30 10.25
C GLU A 337 33.18 -8.50 11.36
N LYS A 338 33.20 -7.17 11.24
CA LYS A 338 33.77 -6.26 12.26
C LYS A 338 33.13 -6.42 13.64
N TYR A 339 31.81 -6.65 13.70
CA TYR A 339 31.11 -6.85 14.97
C TYR A 339 31.43 -8.19 15.61
N ASN A 340 31.47 -9.26 14.81
CA ASN A 340 31.75 -10.60 15.32
C ASN A 340 33.22 -10.75 15.77
N SER A 341 34.18 -10.15 15.05
CA SER A 341 35.58 -10.17 15.46
C SER A 341 35.79 -9.43 16.79
N ALA A 342 35.21 -8.23 16.94
CA ALA A 342 35.27 -7.47 18.19
C ALA A 342 34.63 -8.20 19.38
N ARG A 343 33.56 -8.97 19.16
CA ARG A 343 32.93 -9.79 20.19
C ARG A 343 33.83 -10.93 20.65
N ASN A 344 34.53 -11.60 19.72
CA ASN A 344 35.44 -12.70 20.06
C ASN A 344 36.64 -12.21 20.88
N GLU A 345 37.23 -11.05 20.54
CA GLU A 345 38.34 -10.45 21.30
C GLU A 345 37.94 -10.06 22.73
N VAL A 346 36.73 -9.53 22.94
CA VAL A 346 36.21 -9.22 24.28
C VAL A 346 35.92 -10.50 25.09
N THR A 347 35.51 -11.57 24.43
CA THR A 347 35.21 -12.85 25.12
C THR A 347 36.49 -13.62 25.49
N GLU A 348 37.57 -13.45 24.73
CA GLU A 348 38.90 -13.99 25.07
C GLU A 348 39.59 -13.20 26.17
N SER A 349 39.49 -11.85 26.16
CA SER A 349 40.06 -11.00 27.22
C SER A 349 39.31 -11.08 28.55
N ALA A 350 38.03 -11.47 28.56
CA ALA A 350 37.27 -11.74 29.79
C ALA A 350 37.48 -13.17 30.36
N LYS A 351 38.27 -14.01 29.69
CA LYS A 351 38.66 -15.36 30.15
C LYS A 351 40.11 -15.43 30.65
N LEU A 352 40.83 -14.31 30.62
CA LEU A 352 42.13 -14.08 31.25
C LEU A 352 41.93 -13.27 32.54
#